data_AF-A0AAQ3SUD4-F1
#
_entry.id   AF-A0AAQ3SUD4-F1
#
_cell.length_a   1.000
_cell.length_b   1.000
_cell.length_c   1.000
_cell.angle_alpha   90.00
_cell.angle_beta   90.00
_cell.angle_gamma   90.00
#
_symmetry.space_group_name_H-M   'P 1'
#
loop_
_entity.id
_entity.type
_entity.pdbx_description
1 polymer ?
#
loop_
_entity_poly.entity_id
_entity_poly.type
_entity_poly.pdbx_seq_one_letter_code
_entity_poly.pdbx_strand_id
1 'polypeptide(L)'
;MGSFFSTLFTPPPAGDDPSSAVVAAHSQAAYDEQWEAHRSSGKLMVIDFSASWCGPCRFIEPAFKEMASRFPGAIFVKIDVDELSEVARTWKVEAMPTFVLVKDEKEVSRVVGAKKDELERKVNMFVSASSSS
;
A
#
# COMPACT_ATOMS: atom_id res chain seq x y z
N MET A 1 -12.13 -35.46 -34.98
CA MET A 1 -10.89 -34.67 -35.11
C MET A 1 -11.05 -33.45 -34.24
N GLY A 2 -10.55 -33.55 -33.01
CA GLY A 2 -10.61 -32.47 -32.03
C GLY A 2 -9.52 -31.44 -32.28
N SER A 3 -9.83 -30.20 -31.91
CA SER A 3 -8.91 -29.22 -31.32
C SER A 3 -9.71 -27.92 -31.12
N PHE A 4 -10.60 -27.95 -30.14
CA PHE A 4 -11.06 -26.75 -29.45
C PHE A 4 -10.29 -26.69 -28.14
N PHE A 5 -9.99 -25.46 -27.69
CA PHE A 5 -9.29 -25.11 -26.46
C PHE A 5 -7.75 -25.14 -26.48
N SER A 6 -7.20 -24.03 -26.97
CA SER A 6 -6.08 -23.38 -26.29
C SER A 6 -6.41 -21.89 -26.12
N THR A 7 -7.44 -21.60 -25.32
CA THR A 7 -7.49 -20.31 -24.64
C THR A 7 -6.35 -20.31 -23.63
N LEU A 8 -5.34 -19.50 -23.93
CA LEU A 8 -4.30 -19.07 -23.01
C LEU A 8 -4.94 -18.76 -21.66
N PHE A 9 -4.69 -19.64 -20.69
CA PHE A 9 -5.00 -19.43 -19.29
C PHE A 9 -3.96 -18.44 -18.77
N THR A 10 -4.12 -17.16 -19.08
CA THR A 10 -3.39 -16.10 -18.39
C THR A 10 -3.98 -16.06 -16.98
N PRO A 11 -3.23 -16.44 -15.92
CA PRO A 11 -3.73 -16.25 -14.57
C PRO A 11 -4.03 -14.75 -14.38
N PRO A 12 -5.18 -14.39 -13.79
CA PRO A 12 -5.45 -13.00 -13.45
C PRO A 12 -4.35 -12.48 -12.52
N PRO A 13 -3.91 -11.21 -12.66
CA PRO A 13 -3.01 -10.61 -11.69
C PRO A 13 -3.67 -10.73 -10.31
N ALA A 14 -2.94 -11.36 -9.39
CA ALA A 14 -3.40 -11.51 -8.02
C ALA A 14 -3.43 -10.13 -7.35
N GLY A 15 -4.61 -9.60 -7.03
CA GLY A 15 -4.71 -8.55 -6.00
C GLY A 15 -5.84 -7.54 -6.10
N ASP A 16 -6.45 -7.32 -7.28
CA ASP A 16 -7.37 -6.19 -7.47
C ASP A 16 -8.81 -6.57 -7.13
N ASP A 17 -9.13 -6.60 -5.84
CA ASP A 17 -10.52 -6.53 -5.38
C ASP A 17 -11.00 -5.07 -5.55
N PRO A 18 -11.99 -4.78 -6.41
CA PRO A 18 -12.51 -3.43 -6.63
C PRO A 18 -13.26 -2.85 -5.41
N SER A 19 -13.36 -3.62 -4.32
CA SER A 19 -13.98 -3.20 -3.04
C SER A 19 -12.95 -2.90 -1.94
N SER A 20 -11.64 -3.00 -2.22
CA SER A 20 -10.60 -2.74 -1.23
C SER A 20 -10.41 -1.23 -1.05
N ALA A 21 -10.44 -0.75 0.21
CA ALA A 21 -10.12 0.64 0.56
C ALA A 21 -8.63 1.01 0.35
N VAL A 22 -7.82 0.05 -0.12
CA VAL A 22 -6.41 0.25 -0.50
C VAL A 22 -6.32 0.61 -1.97
N VAL A 23 -5.66 1.72 -2.29
CA VAL A 23 -5.39 2.14 -3.67
C VAL A 23 -4.08 1.52 -4.14
N ALA A 24 -4.13 0.67 -5.18
CA ALA A 24 -2.93 0.18 -5.85
C ALA A 24 -2.44 1.21 -6.87
N ALA A 25 -1.27 1.81 -6.64
CA ALA A 25 -0.68 2.80 -7.52
C ALA A 25 0.28 2.13 -8.51
N HIS A 26 -0.18 1.94 -9.75
CA HIS A 26 0.57 1.32 -10.85
C HIS A 26 1.27 2.34 -11.78
N SER A 27 1.21 3.63 -11.45
CA SER A 27 1.82 4.71 -12.24
C SER A 27 2.19 5.90 -11.36
N GLN A 28 3.14 6.72 -11.81
CA GLN A 28 3.50 7.96 -11.11
C GLN A 28 2.29 8.86 -10.90
N ALA A 29 1.45 9.03 -11.94
CA ALA A 29 0.24 9.84 -11.85
C ALA A 29 -0.75 9.33 -10.78
N ALA A 30 -0.92 8.01 -10.67
CA ALA A 30 -1.78 7.42 -9.64
C ALA A 30 -1.22 7.64 -8.23
N TYR A 31 0.10 7.56 -8.06
CA TYR A 31 0.76 7.89 -6.80
C TYR A 31 0.60 9.38 -6.46
N ASP A 32 0.82 10.27 -7.43
CA ASP A 32 0.71 11.72 -7.25
C ASP A 32 -0.71 12.13 -6.85
N GLU A 33 -1.74 11.49 -7.41
CA GLU A 33 -3.14 11.72 -7.01
C GLU A 33 -3.37 11.40 -5.53
N GLN A 34 -2.83 10.28 -5.04
CA GLN A 34 -2.94 9.92 -3.63
C GLN A 34 -2.10 10.85 -2.73
N TRP A 35 -0.97 11.32 -3.22
CA TRP A 35 -0.14 12.32 -2.53
C TRP A 35 -0.87 13.65 -2.37
N GLU A 36 -1.54 14.14 -3.41
CA GLU A 36 -2.35 15.36 -3.33
C GLU A 36 -3.61 15.16 -2.46
N ALA A 37 -4.23 13.98 -2.50
CA ALA A 37 -5.32 13.63 -1.59
C ALA A 37 -4.85 13.65 -0.12
N HIS A 38 -3.65 13.13 0.15
CA HIS A 38 -3.01 13.22 1.46
C HIS A 38 -2.78 14.67 1.87
N ARG A 39 -2.14 15.47 1.02
CA ARG A 39 -1.81 16.89 1.26
C ARG A 39 -3.07 17.72 1.53
N SER A 40 -4.11 17.54 0.73
CA SER A 40 -5.35 18.33 0.82
C SER A 40 -6.21 17.96 2.01
N SER A 41 -6.24 16.68 2.40
CA SER A 41 -7.06 16.19 3.51
C SER A 41 -6.36 16.25 4.87
N GLY A 42 -5.02 16.31 4.90
CA GLY A 42 -4.22 16.19 6.13
C GLY A 42 -4.31 14.81 6.79
N LYS A 43 -4.98 13.84 6.15
CA LYS A 43 -5.12 12.47 6.65
C LYS A 43 -3.78 11.77 6.66
N LEU A 44 -3.58 10.82 7.56
CA LEU A 44 -2.42 9.93 7.51
C LEU A 44 -2.40 9.17 6.17
N MET A 45 -1.27 9.11 5.49
CA MET A 45 -1.05 8.22 4.35
C MET A 45 -0.17 7.05 4.79
N VAL A 46 -0.58 5.82 4.46
CA VAL A 46 0.14 4.58 4.77
C VAL A 46 0.47 3.91 3.45
N ILE A 47 1.77 3.82 3.14
CA ILE A 47 2.27 3.29 1.87
C ILE A 47 2.86 1.91 2.12
N ASP A 48 2.35 0.86 1.46
CA ASP A 48 2.92 -0.49 1.39
C ASP A 48 3.80 -0.62 0.14
N PHE A 49 5.12 -0.63 0.34
CA PHE A 49 6.07 -0.99 -0.70
C PHE A 49 6.22 -2.51 -0.75
N SER A 50 5.68 -3.08 -1.82
CA SER A 50 5.48 -4.51 -2.02
C SER A 50 6.16 -5.00 -3.30
N ALA A 51 6.09 -6.30 -3.56
CA ALA A 51 6.52 -6.86 -4.84
C ALA A 51 5.73 -8.14 -5.14
N SER A 52 5.40 -8.38 -6.41
CA SER A 52 4.68 -9.57 -6.85
C SER A 52 5.35 -10.92 -6.45
N TRP A 53 6.68 -10.95 -6.37
CA TRP A 53 7.50 -12.10 -6.00
C TRP A 53 7.79 -12.21 -4.48
N CYS A 54 7.37 -11.23 -3.68
CA CYS A 54 7.59 -11.20 -2.25
C CYS A 54 6.57 -12.07 -1.50
N GLY A 55 7.00 -13.25 -1.05
CA GLY A 55 6.17 -14.16 -0.24
C GLY A 55 5.59 -13.51 1.03
N PRO A 56 6.42 -12.88 1.90
CA PRO A 56 5.93 -12.20 3.11
C PRO A 56 4.91 -11.09 2.84
N CYS A 57 4.98 -10.43 1.68
CA CYS A 57 4.04 -9.37 1.29
C CYS A 57 2.61 -9.92 1.13
N ARG A 58 2.48 -11.09 0.50
CA ARG A 58 1.18 -11.77 0.34
C ARG A 58 0.55 -12.16 1.68
N PHE A 59 1.36 -12.42 2.71
CA PHE A 59 0.87 -12.79 4.04
C PHE A 59 0.25 -11.59 4.78
N ILE A 60 0.84 -10.40 4.66
CA ILE A 60 0.36 -9.20 5.36
C ILE A 60 -0.71 -8.43 4.59
N GLU A 61 -0.80 -8.61 3.27
CA GLU A 61 -1.77 -7.93 2.41
C GLU A 61 -3.23 -8.01 2.90
N PRO A 62 -3.78 -9.16 3.33
CA PRO A 62 -5.14 -9.21 3.88
C PRO A 62 -5.32 -8.34 5.12
N ALA A 63 -4.32 -8.30 6.01
CA ALA A 63 -4.35 -7.45 7.19
C ALA A 63 -4.25 -5.96 6.82
N PHE A 64 -3.48 -5.62 5.77
CA PHE A 64 -3.41 -4.26 5.25
C PHE A 64 -4.76 -3.79 4.68
N LYS A 65 -5.44 -4.65 3.90
CA LYS A 65 -6.80 -4.39 3.41
C LYS A 65 -7.83 -4.23 4.54
N GLU A 66 -7.72 -5.05 5.59
CA GLU A 66 -8.55 -4.94 6.79
C GLU A 66 -8.34 -3.60 7.52
N MET A 67 -7.07 -3.19 7.70
CA MET A 67 -6.72 -1.91 8.30
C MET A 67 -7.29 -0.73 7.48
N ALA A 68 -7.19 -0.77 6.16
CA ALA A 68 -7.77 0.27 5.31
C ALA A 68 -9.28 0.44 5.50
N SER A 69 -9.99 -0.66 5.71
CA SER A 69 -11.43 -0.66 6.00
C SER A 69 -11.75 -0.13 7.40
N ARG A 70 -10.89 -0.44 8.39
CA ARG A 70 -11.06 -0.03 9.79
C ARG A 70 -10.66 1.41 10.07
N PHE A 71 -9.75 1.97 9.28
CA PHE A 71 -9.21 3.32 9.45
C PHE A 71 -9.51 4.23 8.25
N PRO A 72 -10.79 4.59 7.98
CA PRO A 72 -11.17 5.46 6.84
C PRO A 72 -10.65 6.90 6.97
N GLY A 73 -10.12 7.25 8.14
CA GLY A 73 -9.38 8.50 8.39
C GLY A 73 -7.94 8.50 7.88
N ALA A 74 -7.48 7.40 7.27
CA ALA A 74 -6.18 7.28 6.61
C ALA A 74 -6.34 6.84 5.15
N ILE A 75 -5.37 7.21 4.32
CA ILE A 75 -5.25 6.80 2.92
C ILE A 75 -4.26 5.65 2.88
N PHE A 76 -4.69 4.50 2.35
CA PHE A 76 -3.84 3.32 2.21
C PHE A 76 -3.46 3.15 0.75
N VAL A 77 -2.15 3.11 0.47
CA VAL A 77 -1.62 2.99 -0.89
C VAL A 77 -0.69 1.79 -0.94
N LYS A 78 -0.80 0.98 -1.98
CA LYS A 78 0.13 -0.11 -2.29
C LYS A 78 0.93 0.26 -3.53
N ILE A 79 2.24 0.06 -3.48
CA ILE A 79 3.17 0.32 -4.56
C ILE A 79 3.96 -0.96 -4.82
N ASP A 80 3.95 -1.45 -6.05
CA ASP A 80 4.92 -2.46 -6.49
C ASP A 80 6.25 -1.76 -6.81
N VAL A 81 7.33 -2.19 -6.14
CA VAL A 81 8.66 -1.58 -6.30
C VAL A 81 9.26 -1.81 -7.68
N ASP A 82 8.80 -2.83 -8.42
CA ASP A 82 9.25 -3.09 -9.79
C ASP A 82 8.57 -2.15 -10.79
N GLU A 83 7.34 -1.72 -10.51
CA GLU A 83 6.57 -0.79 -11.35
C GLU A 83 6.96 0.68 -11.09
N LEU A 84 7.12 1.05 -9.82
CA LEU A 84 7.46 2.42 -9.40
C LEU A 84 8.81 2.48 -8.67
N SER A 85 9.84 1.96 -9.34
CA SER A 85 11.19 1.88 -8.80
C SER A 85 11.78 3.23 -8.36
N GLU A 86 11.51 4.33 -9.08
CA GLU A 86 11.98 5.66 -8.69
C GLU A 86 11.32 6.14 -7.39
N VAL A 87 10.01 5.90 -7.20
CA VAL A 87 9.32 6.21 -5.95
C VAL A 87 9.91 5.40 -4.80
N ALA A 88 10.12 4.09 -5.00
CA ALA A 88 10.74 3.22 -4.00
C ALA A 88 12.16 3.69 -3.62
N ARG A 89 12.95 4.18 -4.60
CA ARG A 89 14.27 4.76 -4.38
C ARG A 89 14.21 6.05 -3.57
N THR A 90 13.29 6.96 -3.88
CA THR A 90 13.09 8.20 -3.11
C THR A 90 12.82 7.91 -1.63
N TRP A 91 12.01 6.88 -1.36
CA TRP A 91 11.70 6.45 0.00
C TRP A 91 12.78 5.58 0.66
N LYS A 92 13.86 5.25 -0.08
CA LYS A 92 14.97 4.40 0.37
C LYS A 92 14.48 3.03 0.86
N VAL A 93 13.66 2.38 0.04
CA VAL A 93 13.15 1.03 0.30
C VAL A 93 14.25 0.02 -0.04
N GLU A 94 14.66 -0.77 0.95
CA GLU A 94 15.73 -1.78 0.81
C GLU A 94 15.21 -3.21 1.01
N ALA A 95 13.99 -3.37 1.52
CA ALA A 95 13.37 -4.66 1.79
C ALA A 95 11.85 -4.57 1.64
N MET A 96 11.22 -5.68 1.25
CA MET A 96 9.77 -5.78 1.11
C MET A 96 9.18 -6.83 2.07
N PRO A 97 8.01 -6.57 2.66
CA PRO A 97 7.28 -5.31 2.58
C PRO A 97 7.93 -4.22 3.44
N THR A 98 7.87 -2.97 2.99
CA THR A 98 8.17 -1.80 3.84
C THR A 98 6.95 -0.90 3.88
N PHE A 99 6.51 -0.56 5.08
CA PHE A 99 5.41 0.37 5.29
C PHE A 99 5.95 1.72 5.73
N VAL A 100 5.54 2.78 5.04
CA VAL A 100 5.87 4.15 5.38
C VAL A 100 4.60 4.88 5.77
N LEU A 101 4.62 5.54 6.93
CA LEU A 101 3.53 6.37 7.43
C LEU A 101 3.93 7.83 7.23
N VAL A 102 3.11 8.56 6.48
CA VAL A 102 3.33 9.95 6.12
C VAL A 102 2.22 10.81 6.69
N LYS A 103 2.61 11.87 7.40
CA LYS A 103 1.71 12.90 7.93
C LYS A 103 2.34 14.26 7.75
N ASP A 104 1.55 15.25 7.34
CA ASP A 104 2.02 16.60 7.06
C ASP A 104 3.23 16.60 6.10
N GLU A 105 3.15 15.78 5.05
CA GLU A 105 4.20 15.59 4.04
C GLU A 105 5.53 15.05 4.57
N LYS A 106 5.55 14.53 5.80
CA LYS A 106 6.74 13.99 6.47
C LYS A 106 6.55 12.54 6.84
N GLU A 107 7.63 11.78 6.73
CA GLU A 107 7.69 10.44 7.32
C GLU A 107 7.60 10.55 8.85
N VAL A 108 6.51 10.04 9.42
CA VAL A 108 6.31 9.99 10.87
C VAL A 108 6.60 8.61 11.45
N SER A 109 6.57 7.57 10.61
CA SER A 109 6.94 6.22 11.03
C SER A 109 7.27 5.31 9.86
N ARG A 110 8.02 4.25 10.14
CA ARG A 110 8.36 3.18 9.20
C ARG A 110 8.27 1.82 9.88
N VAL A 111 7.82 0.81 9.14
CA VAL A 111 7.83 -0.61 9.56
C VAL A 111 8.42 -1.43 8.43
N VAL A 112 9.51 -2.14 8.69
CA VAL A 112 10.15 -3.03 7.72
C VAL A 112 9.82 -4.47 8.06
N GLY A 113 9.36 -5.23 7.07
CA GLY A 113 8.92 -6.62 7.16
C GLY A 113 7.43 -6.78 7.49
N ALA A 114 6.95 -8.02 7.40
CA ALA A 114 5.55 -8.39 7.62
C ALA A 114 5.15 -8.39 9.11
N LYS A 115 5.24 -7.23 9.78
CA LYS A 115 4.98 -7.06 11.22
C LYS A 115 3.60 -6.46 11.47
N LYS A 116 2.55 -7.27 11.33
CA LYS A 116 1.13 -6.84 11.45
C LYS A 116 0.86 -5.99 12.69
N ASP A 117 1.16 -6.50 13.89
CA ASP A 117 0.81 -5.83 15.14
C ASP A 117 1.54 -4.49 15.33
N GLU A 118 2.78 -4.40 14.85
CA GLU A 118 3.56 -3.16 14.90
C GLU A 118 2.96 -2.10 13.98
N LEU A 119 2.59 -2.50 12.76
CA LEU A 119 1.96 -1.63 11.77
C LEU A 119 0.61 -1.11 12.29
N GLU A 120 -0.26 -1.99 12.79
CA GLU A 120 -1.58 -1.61 13.27
C GLU A 120 -1.51 -0.63 14.45
N ARG A 121 -0.59 -0.86 15.39
CA ARG A 121 -0.36 0.07 16.52
C ARG A 121 0.06 1.45 16.04
N LYS A 122 1.00 1.53 15.08
CA LYS A 122 1.49 2.80 14.53
C LYS A 122 0.37 3.53 13.78
N VAL A 123 -0.40 2.83 12.93
CA VAL A 123 -1.55 3.42 12.25
C VAL A 123 -2.54 4.01 13.26
N ASN A 124 -2.94 3.24 14.27
CA ASN A 124 -3.87 3.70 15.30
C ASN A 124 -3.35 4.95 16.04
N MET A 125 -2.06 4.98 16.38
CA MET A 125 -1.42 6.12 17.03
C MET A 125 -1.49 7.40 16.17
N PHE A 126 -1.12 7.31 14.90
CA PHE A 126 -1.03 8.49 14.03
C PHE A 126 -2.36 8.96 13.45
N VAL A 127 -3.33 8.05 13.29
CA VAL A 127 -4.73 8.41 12.96
C VAL A 127 -5.36 9.20 14.10
N SER A 128 -5.15 8.78 15.35
CA SER A 128 -5.74 9.45 16.53
C SER A 128 -5.12 10.84 16.79
N ALA A 129 -3.85 11.03 16.44
CA ALA A 129 -3.13 12.30 16.62
C ALA A 129 -3.58 13.43 15.66
N SER A 130 -4.59 13.22 14.82
CA SER A 130 -5.08 14.18 13.81
C SER A 130 -6.04 15.23 14.35
N SER A 131 -6.36 15.18 15.64
CA SER A 131 -7.44 15.97 16.26
C SER A 131 -6.94 17.13 17.13
N SER A 132 -5.66 17.50 17.03
CA SER A 132 -5.06 18.53 17.89
C SER A 132 -4.30 19.56 17.06
N SER A 133 -5.03 20.47 16.41
CA SER A 133 -4.59 21.82 16.07
C SER A 133 -5.81 22.73 15.98
#